data_AF-A0A1Y5T2N0-F1
#
_entry.id   AF-A0A1Y5T2N0-F1
#
_cell.length_a   1.000
_cell.length_b   1.000
_cell.length_c   1.000
_cell.angle_alpha   90.00
_cell.angle_beta   90.00
_cell.angle_gamma   90.00
#
_symmetry.space_group_name_H-M   'P 1'
#
loop_
_entity.id
_entity.type
_entity.pdbx_description
1 polymer ?
#
loop_
_entity_poly.entity_id
_entity_poly.type
_entity_poly.pdbx_seq_one_letter_code
_entity_poly.pdbx_strand_id
1 'polypeptide(L)'
;MISKFKKILAEHNLLVLGPLLVFLTLLAAQAKPFGAEGVSFLGRFLFWSAVMVLGALIAHFSVRCIQRYAKNRKQIVRDVATVALVTVLFTPVLWALIWLTALPETKEVPDLTTMLQYGTIFASGLLVLRRSFPGLDSQAPKEEEQIIQPRLYRRLPEGFEGPILRLTVHDHSVDVVTMDEVITIRSRFADAIDEMEPVLGYCTHRSHWVTREAIESVERTGGRIYIRLINGDQVPVSRKYKPKLEEAGIV
;
A
#
# COMPACT_ATOMS: atom_id res chain seq x y z
N MET A 1 -5.29 -24.42 11.15
CA MET A 1 -3.94 -24.72 10.61
C MET A 1 -3.98 -25.23 9.16
N ILE A 2 -4.91 -26.13 8.81
CA ILE A 2 -5.10 -26.71 7.46
C ILE A 2 -5.41 -25.67 6.36
N SER A 3 -6.10 -24.58 6.70
CA SER A 3 -6.41 -23.48 5.75
C SER A 3 -5.17 -22.73 5.25
N LYS A 4 -4.12 -22.56 6.07
CA LYS A 4 -2.86 -21.93 5.62
C LYS A 4 -2.08 -22.83 4.67
N PHE A 5 -2.11 -24.15 4.89
CA PHE A 5 -1.45 -25.13 4.03
C PHE A 5 -2.08 -25.21 2.64
N LYS A 6 -3.42 -25.21 2.54
CA LYS A 6 -4.13 -25.14 1.24
C LYS A 6 -3.84 -23.84 0.47
N LYS A 7 -3.59 -22.74 1.18
CA LYS A 7 -3.21 -21.46 0.56
C LYS A 7 -1.79 -21.49 -0.01
N ILE A 8 -0.86 -22.18 0.67
CA ILE A 8 0.51 -22.44 0.18
C ILE A 8 0.49 -23.41 -1.02
N LEU A 9 -0.50 -24.30 -1.10
CA LEU A 9 -0.68 -25.28 -2.17
C LEU A 9 -1.69 -24.82 -3.26
N ALA A 10 -1.91 -23.51 -3.41
CA ALA A 10 -2.65 -22.97 -4.55
C ALA A 10 -1.78 -23.07 -5.83
N GLU A 11 -2.38 -23.26 -7.00
CA GLU A 11 -1.67 -23.48 -8.27
C GLU A 11 -0.60 -22.41 -8.58
N HIS A 12 -0.85 -21.16 -8.20
CA HIS A 12 0.12 -20.06 -8.31
C HIS A 12 1.39 -20.25 -7.47
N ASN A 13 1.29 -20.89 -6.31
CA ASN A 13 2.45 -21.15 -5.46
C ASN A 13 3.25 -22.36 -5.96
N LEU A 14 2.62 -23.37 -6.58
CA LEU A 14 3.36 -24.47 -7.22
C LEU A 14 4.25 -23.99 -8.37
N LEU A 15 3.77 -23.02 -9.16
CA LEU A 15 4.54 -22.40 -10.25
C LEU A 15 5.80 -21.67 -9.77
N VAL A 16 5.86 -21.27 -8.51
CA VAL A 16 7.03 -20.58 -7.92
C VAL A 16 7.88 -21.53 -7.07
N LEU A 17 7.25 -22.40 -6.29
CA LEU A 17 7.92 -23.34 -5.38
C LEU A 17 8.73 -24.40 -6.14
N GLY A 18 8.22 -24.90 -7.27
CA GLY A 18 8.93 -25.88 -8.10
C GLY A 18 10.26 -25.32 -8.63
N PRO A 19 10.24 -24.22 -9.40
CA PRO A 19 11.45 -23.57 -9.88
C PRO A 19 12.40 -23.12 -8.77
N LEU A 20 11.87 -22.63 -7.64
CA LEU A 20 12.68 -22.23 -6.48
C LEU A 20 13.44 -23.43 -5.87
N LEU A 21 12.78 -24.58 -5.73
CA LEU A 21 13.42 -25.80 -5.23
C LEU A 21 14.46 -26.35 -6.21
N VAL A 22 14.17 -26.32 -7.51
CA VAL A 22 15.14 -26.68 -8.56
C VAL A 22 16.34 -25.73 -8.53
N PHE A 23 16.10 -24.42 -8.42
CA PHE A 23 17.15 -23.42 -8.31
C PHE A 23 18.02 -23.64 -7.06
N LEU A 24 17.41 -23.83 -5.88
CA LEU A 24 18.14 -24.08 -4.63
C LEU A 24 18.96 -25.37 -4.67
N THR A 25 18.45 -26.43 -5.29
CA THR A 25 19.18 -27.70 -5.40
C THR A 25 20.36 -27.58 -6.37
N LEU A 26 20.18 -26.92 -7.52
CA LEU A 26 21.28 -26.63 -8.46
C LEU A 26 22.33 -25.70 -7.83
N LEU A 27 21.89 -24.68 -7.11
CA LEU A 27 22.77 -23.75 -6.39
C LEU A 27 23.58 -24.50 -5.33
N ALA A 28 22.96 -25.38 -4.54
CA ALA A 28 23.66 -26.18 -3.54
C ALA A 28 24.65 -27.20 -4.15
N ALA A 29 24.34 -27.73 -5.34
CA ALA A 29 25.22 -28.65 -6.05
C ALA A 29 26.48 -27.94 -6.60
N GLN A 30 26.30 -26.76 -7.20
CA GLN A 30 27.36 -26.06 -7.93
C GLN A 30 28.10 -25.03 -7.08
N ALA A 31 27.40 -24.26 -6.24
CA ALA A 31 27.97 -23.14 -5.51
C ALA A 31 28.48 -23.60 -4.14
N LYS A 32 29.79 -23.82 -4.05
CA LYS A 32 30.49 -23.94 -2.78
C LYS A 32 30.49 -22.56 -2.10
N PRO A 33 29.99 -22.42 -0.86
CA PRO A 33 30.03 -21.14 -0.16
C PRO A 33 31.49 -20.74 0.05
N PHE A 34 31.92 -19.70 -0.65
CA PHE A 34 33.24 -19.08 -0.51
C PHE A 34 34.41 -20.07 -0.60
N GLY A 35 34.29 -21.09 -1.46
CA GLY A 35 35.35 -22.07 -1.71
C GLY A 35 35.50 -23.17 -0.65
N ALA A 36 34.60 -23.27 0.33
CA ALA A 36 34.62 -24.35 1.33
C ALA A 36 34.34 -25.70 0.67
N GLU A 37 35.38 -26.56 0.59
CA GLU A 37 35.34 -27.78 -0.21
C GLU A 37 34.70 -28.98 0.51
N GLY A 38 34.80 -29.07 1.84
CA GLY A 38 34.34 -30.18 2.65
C GLY A 38 32.94 -30.02 3.23
N VAL A 39 32.25 -28.91 2.97
CA VAL A 39 30.82 -28.76 3.31
C VAL A 39 29.99 -29.76 2.50
N SER A 40 29.25 -30.64 3.20
CA SER A 40 28.35 -31.63 2.58
C SER A 40 27.25 -30.96 1.75
N PHE A 41 26.66 -31.69 0.80
CA PHE A 41 25.54 -31.19 0.00
C PHE A 41 24.39 -30.66 0.89
N LEU A 42 24.05 -31.39 1.95
CA LEU A 42 23.01 -30.97 2.89
C LEU A 42 23.39 -29.66 3.60
N GLY A 43 24.66 -29.48 3.98
CA GLY A 43 25.15 -28.23 4.56
C GLY A 43 25.04 -27.05 3.59
N ARG A 44 25.40 -27.25 2.31
CA ARG A 44 25.25 -26.23 1.27
C ARG A 44 23.79 -25.87 1.02
N PHE A 45 22.92 -26.88 0.95
CA PHE A 45 21.48 -26.68 0.77
C PHE A 45 20.86 -25.88 1.93
N LEU A 46 21.18 -26.24 3.17
CA LEU A 46 20.71 -25.51 4.35
C LEU A 46 21.25 -24.08 4.40
N PHE A 47 22.54 -23.89 4.09
CA PHE A 47 23.16 -22.56 4.02
C PHE A 47 22.44 -21.66 3.02
N TRP A 48 22.30 -22.10 1.76
CA TRP A 48 21.65 -21.30 0.73
C TRP A 48 20.16 -21.08 0.99
N SER A 49 19.48 -22.07 1.57
CA SER A 49 18.09 -21.91 2.01
C SER A 49 17.97 -20.84 3.10
N ALA A 50 18.87 -20.83 4.09
CA ALA A 50 18.90 -19.81 5.13
C ALA A 50 19.19 -18.41 4.55
N VAL A 51 20.16 -18.30 3.63
CA VAL A 51 20.48 -17.05 2.92
C VAL A 51 19.26 -16.51 2.18
N MET A 52 18.52 -17.35 1.45
CA MET A 52 17.30 -16.92 0.75
C MET A 52 16.20 -16.48 1.70
N VAL A 53 15.93 -17.26 2.76
CA VAL A 53 14.86 -16.94 3.72
C VAL A 53 15.18 -15.65 4.48
N LEU A 54 16.38 -15.51 5.04
CA LEU A 54 16.77 -14.30 5.78
C LEU A 54 16.82 -13.09 4.85
N GLY A 55 17.36 -13.25 3.63
CA GLY A 55 17.37 -12.20 2.61
C GLY A 55 15.97 -11.70 2.28
N ALA A 56 15.01 -12.62 2.04
CA ALA A 56 13.62 -12.27 1.78
C ALA A 56 12.96 -11.56 2.97
N LEU A 57 13.19 -12.04 4.20
CA LEU A 57 12.65 -11.40 5.42
C LEU A 57 13.18 -9.97 5.61
N ILE A 58 14.49 -9.77 5.44
CA ILE A 58 15.14 -8.46 5.57
C ILE A 58 14.65 -7.51 4.47
N ALA A 59 14.51 -7.98 3.23
CA ALA A 59 13.98 -7.18 2.13
C ALA A 59 12.51 -6.81 2.34
N HIS A 60 11.70 -7.74 2.86
CA HIS A 60 10.31 -7.46 3.21
C HIS A 60 10.18 -6.41 4.31
N PHE A 61 10.95 -6.56 5.38
CA PHE A 61 11.02 -5.60 6.48
C PHE A 61 11.47 -4.23 6.00
N SER A 62 12.56 -4.17 5.22
CA SER A 62 13.13 -2.92 4.70
C SER A 62 12.13 -2.15 3.85
N VAL A 63 11.42 -2.83 2.94
CA VAL A 63 10.37 -2.19 2.12
C VAL A 63 9.24 -1.66 2.99
N ARG A 64 8.78 -2.41 4.00
CA ARG A 64 7.71 -1.93 4.89
C ARG A 64 8.13 -0.72 5.71
N CYS A 65 9.35 -0.71 6.24
CA CYS A 65 9.90 0.44 6.94
C CYS A 65 9.96 1.67 6.02
N ILE A 66 10.56 1.55 4.84
CA ILE A 66 10.70 2.67 3.91
C ILE A 66 9.34 3.18 3.41
N GLN A 67 8.38 2.28 3.14
CA GLN A 67 7.01 2.66 2.77
C GLN A 67 6.31 3.46 3.87
N ARG A 68 6.59 3.15 5.15
CA ARG A 68 5.95 3.82 6.28
C ARG A 68 6.55 5.19 6.58
N TYR A 69 7.87 5.35 6.47
CA TYR A 69 8.56 6.62 6.80
C TYR A 69 8.75 7.57 5.61
N ALA A 70 8.75 7.07 4.37
CA ALA A 70 9.02 7.86 3.17
C ALA A 70 7.87 7.82 2.15
N LYS A 71 6.62 7.73 2.63
CA LYS A 71 5.40 7.62 1.78
C LYS A 71 5.31 8.73 0.71
N ASN A 72 5.66 9.97 1.07
CA ASN A 72 5.54 11.15 0.21
C ASN A 72 6.79 11.41 -0.66
N ARG A 73 7.79 10.52 -0.66
CA ARG A 73 8.99 10.66 -1.49
C ARG A 73 8.81 9.95 -2.84
N LYS A 74 9.52 10.45 -3.86
CA LYS A 74 9.58 9.84 -5.19
C LYS A 74 9.99 8.35 -5.09
N GLN A 75 9.43 7.52 -5.97
CA GLN A 75 9.65 6.06 -5.95
C GLN A 75 11.13 5.68 -6.01
N ILE A 76 11.91 6.34 -6.87
CA ILE A 76 13.37 6.11 -6.99
C ILE A 76 14.09 6.29 -5.64
N VAL A 77 13.71 7.30 -4.85
CA VAL A 77 14.33 7.55 -3.54
C VAL A 77 14.01 6.42 -2.56
N ARG A 78 12.77 5.91 -2.58
CA ARG A 78 12.37 4.76 -1.76
C ARG A 78 13.12 3.49 -2.16
N ASP A 79 13.36 3.30 -3.46
CA ASP A 79 14.08 2.13 -3.96
C ASP A 79 15.54 2.15 -3.53
N VAL A 80 16.22 3.28 -3.74
CA VAL A 80 17.62 3.47 -3.33
C VAL A 80 17.76 3.28 -1.81
N ALA A 81 16.85 3.87 -1.03
CA ALA A 81 16.83 3.70 0.42
C ALA A 81 16.57 2.23 0.83
N THR A 82 15.74 1.51 0.10
CA THR A 82 15.48 0.09 0.34
C THR A 82 16.72 -0.75 0.05
N VAL A 83 17.37 -0.54 -1.10
CA VAL A 83 18.62 -1.25 -1.46
C VAL A 83 19.67 -1.01 -0.38
N ALA A 84 19.87 0.26 0.01
CA ALA A 84 20.84 0.62 1.04
C ALA A 84 20.53 -0.08 2.38
N LEU A 85 19.27 -0.05 2.82
CA LEU A 85 18.86 -0.68 4.08
C LEU A 85 19.03 -2.20 4.04
N VAL A 86 18.66 -2.86 2.94
CA VAL A 86 18.85 -4.31 2.78
C VAL A 86 20.33 -4.65 2.79
N THR A 87 21.17 -3.92 2.06
CA THR A 87 22.62 -4.15 2.06
C THR A 87 23.19 -4.00 3.47
N VAL A 88 22.84 -2.94 4.20
CA VAL A 88 23.34 -2.70 5.57
C VAL A 88 22.93 -3.81 6.54
N LEU A 89 21.69 -4.30 6.45
CA LEU A 89 21.18 -5.34 7.35
C LEU A 89 21.63 -6.76 6.96
N PHE A 90 21.73 -7.04 5.66
CA PHE A 90 22.02 -8.38 5.15
C PHE A 90 23.50 -8.72 5.17
N THR A 91 24.38 -7.73 4.92
CA THR A 91 25.85 -7.95 4.90
C THR A 91 26.39 -8.56 6.21
N PRO A 92 26.09 -8.04 7.42
CA PRO A 92 26.58 -8.65 8.66
C PRO A 92 25.98 -10.04 8.91
N VAL A 93 24.74 -10.28 8.48
CA VAL A 93 24.08 -11.60 8.59
C VAL A 93 24.77 -12.61 7.70
N LEU A 94 25.05 -12.25 6.45
CA LEU A 94 25.78 -13.10 5.51
C LEU A 94 27.17 -13.43 6.06
N TRP A 95 27.86 -12.43 6.62
CA TRP A 95 29.16 -12.64 7.24
C TRP A 95 29.11 -13.59 8.44
N ALA A 96 28.11 -13.45 9.31
CA ALA A 96 27.89 -14.36 10.44
C ALA A 96 27.56 -15.79 9.99
N LEU A 97 26.79 -15.96 8.91
CA LEU A 97 26.49 -17.27 8.34
C LEU A 97 27.75 -17.95 7.81
N ILE A 98 28.63 -17.20 7.13
CA ILE A 98 29.93 -17.69 6.67
C ILE A 98 30.81 -18.05 7.86
N TRP A 99 30.83 -17.20 8.90
CA TRP A 99 31.57 -17.44 10.13
C TRP A 99 31.16 -18.77 10.79
N LEU A 100 29.85 -19.04 10.84
CA LEU A 100 29.29 -20.23 11.46
C LEU A 100 29.49 -21.51 10.64
N THR A 101 29.54 -21.43 9.31
CA THR A 101 29.50 -22.63 8.44
C THR A 101 30.79 -22.92 7.67
N ALA A 102 31.63 -21.91 7.40
CA ALA A 102 32.72 -22.02 6.42
C ALA A 102 34.13 -21.71 6.98
N LEU A 103 34.25 -21.10 8.16
CA LEU A 103 35.57 -20.78 8.75
C LEU A 103 36.47 -21.97 9.13
N PRO A 104 35.97 -23.18 9.43
CA PRO A 104 36.86 -24.32 9.67
C PRO A 104 37.69 -24.72 8.44
N GLU A 105 37.27 -24.33 7.23
CA GLU A 105 37.87 -24.78 5.96
C GLU A 105 38.45 -23.66 5.08
N THR A 106 38.04 -22.41 5.28
CA THR A 106 38.46 -21.29 4.42
C THR A 106 39.61 -20.51 5.07
N LYS A 107 40.76 -20.43 4.40
CA LYS A 107 41.93 -19.67 4.88
C LYS A 107 41.83 -18.16 4.65
N GLU A 108 40.90 -17.71 3.79
CA GLU A 108 40.72 -16.30 3.45
C GLU A 108 39.28 -15.87 3.70
N VAL A 109 39.11 -14.99 4.69
CA VAL A 109 37.83 -14.32 4.94
C VAL A 109 37.71 -13.17 3.94
N PRO A 110 36.62 -13.06 3.16
CA PRO A 110 36.48 -11.95 2.22
C PRO A 110 36.47 -10.60 2.94
N ASP A 111 37.16 -9.61 2.38
CA ASP A 111 37.21 -8.25 2.92
C ASP A 111 35.82 -7.57 2.92
N LEU A 112 35.66 -6.54 3.76
CA LEU A 112 34.42 -5.77 3.91
C LEU A 112 33.91 -5.25 2.56
N THR A 113 34.82 -4.81 1.69
CA THR A 113 34.48 -4.30 0.35
C THR A 113 33.78 -5.36 -0.49
N THR A 114 34.34 -6.58 -0.51
CA THR A 114 33.80 -7.72 -1.24
C THR A 114 32.45 -8.14 -0.68
N MET A 115 32.29 -8.13 0.65
CA MET A 115 31.02 -8.43 1.30
C MET A 115 29.92 -7.42 0.98
N LEU A 116 30.26 -6.12 0.95
CA LEU A 116 29.33 -5.08 0.54
C LEU A 116 28.88 -5.27 -0.92
N GLN A 117 29.79 -5.61 -1.83
CA GLN A 117 29.45 -5.90 -3.22
C GLN A 117 28.47 -7.07 -3.34
N TYR A 118 28.73 -8.18 -2.65
CA TYR A 118 27.80 -9.31 -2.63
C TYR A 118 26.45 -8.94 -2.03
N GLY A 119 26.43 -8.20 -0.92
CA GLY A 119 25.22 -7.71 -0.29
C GLY A 119 24.40 -6.80 -1.21
N THR A 120 25.04 -5.92 -1.98
CA THR A 120 24.38 -5.03 -2.94
C THR A 120 23.87 -5.78 -4.17
N ILE A 121 24.66 -6.69 -4.75
CA ILE A 121 24.21 -7.52 -5.89
C ILE A 121 22.99 -8.35 -5.47
N PHE A 122 23.07 -8.99 -4.31
CA PHE A 122 21.96 -9.77 -3.76
C PHE A 122 20.71 -8.90 -3.51
N ALA A 123 20.87 -7.76 -2.83
CA ALA A 123 19.76 -6.84 -2.53
C ALA A 123 19.09 -6.32 -3.81
N SER A 124 19.89 -5.92 -4.81
CA SER A 124 19.38 -5.40 -6.08
C SER A 124 18.66 -6.48 -6.89
N GLY A 125 19.24 -7.69 -7.00
CA GLY A 125 18.62 -8.83 -7.67
C GLY A 125 17.31 -9.24 -7.01
N LEU A 126 17.26 -9.29 -5.68
CA LEU A 126 16.05 -9.61 -4.92
C LEU A 126 14.95 -8.57 -5.12
N LEU A 127 15.30 -7.28 -5.22
CA LEU A 127 14.33 -6.21 -5.50
C LEU A 127 13.83 -6.23 -6.94
N VAL A 128 14.70 -6.52 -7.91
CA VAL A 128 14.29 -6.74 -9.31
C VAL A 128 13.32 -7.91 -9.38
N LEU A 129 13.67 -9.04 -8.77
CA LEU A 129 12.81 -10.23 -8.74
C LEU A 129 11.46 -9.92 -8.10
N ARG A 130 11.44 -9.22 -6.95
CA ARG A 130 10.22 -8.80 -6.28
C ARG A 130 9.34 -7.91 -7.17
N ARG A 131 9.94 -7.04 -7.98
CA ARG A 131 9.21 -6.19 -8.94
C ARG A 131 8.67 -6.99 -10.12
N SER A 132 9.43 -7.97 -10.60
CA SER A 132 9.00 -8.85 -11.69
C SER A 132 7.86 -9.79 -11.28
N PHE A 133 7.67 -10.01 -9.98
CA PHE A 133 6.58 -10.81 -9.42
C PHE A 133 5.72 -10.02 -8.41
N PRO A 134 4.89 -9.06 -8.87
CA PRO A 134 4.05 -8.21 -8.01
C PRO A 134 3.07 -8.98 -7.10
N GLY A 135 2.76 -10.25 -7.43
CA GLY A 135 1.80 -11.09 -6.70
C GLY A 135 2.33 -11.74 -5.41
N LEU A 136 3.64 -11.69 -5.13
CA LEU A 136 4.23 -12.26 -3.91
C LEU A 136 4.21 -11.28 -2.73
N ASP A 137 4.04 -9.99 -3.01
CA ASP A 137 3.63 -9.03 -2.01
C ASP A 137 2.17 -9.31 -1.65
N SER A 138 1.98 -10.27 -0.72
CA SER A 138 0.82 -10.28 0.17
C SER A 138 0.84 -9.01 1.04
N GLN A 139 0.67 -7.86 0.39
CA GLN A 139 -0.28 -6.89 0.91
C GLN A 139 -1.55 -7.71 1.08
N ALA A 140 -2.00 -7.90 2.33
CA ALA A 140 -3.38 -8.29 2.60
C ALA A 140 -4.24 -7.54 1.60
N PRO A 141 -5.14 -8.24 0.86
CA PRO A 141 -5.78 -7.70 -0.34
C PRO A 141 -6.02 -6.24 -0.08
N LYS A 142 -5.22 -5.40 -0.74
CA LYS A 142 -5.65 -4.05 -0.95
C LYS A 142 -6.87 -4.36 -1.77
N GLU A 143 -8.04 -4.33 -1.13
CA GLU A 143 -9.26 -4.05 -1.85
C GLU A 143 -8.78 -2.94 -2.77
N GLU A 144 -8.68 -3.26 -4.06
CA GLU A 144 -9.19 -2.35 -5.03
C GLU A 144 -10.54 -1.97 -4.41
N GLU A 145 -10.54 -0.90 -3.61
CA GLU A 145 -11.56 0.12 -3.74
C GLU A 145 -11.54 0.38 -5.25
N GLN A 146 -12.23 -0.49 -6.00
CA GLN A 146 -13.03 -0.07 -7.10
C GLN A 146 -13.69 1.15 -6.50
N ILE A 147 -13.22 2.32 -6.89
CA ILE A 147 -13.88 3.56 -6.55
C ILE A 147 -15.21 3.38 -7.26
N ILE A 148 -16.19 2.80 -6.56
CA ILE A 148 -17.53 2.59 -7.07
C ILE A 148 -18.03 4.01 -7.21
N GLN A 149 -17.85 4.55 -8.40
CA GLN A 149 -18.27 5.91 -8.69
C GLN A 149 -19.78 5.96 -8.44
N PRO A 150 -20.26 6.92 -7.63
CA PRO A 150 -21.67 7.04 -7.37
C PRO A 150 -22.50 7.10 -8.65
N ARG A 151 -23.73 6.59 -8.59
CA ARG A 151 -24.63 6.56 -9.76
C ARG A 151 -24.88 7.96 -10.31
N LEU A 152 -24.79 8.98 -9.46
CA LEU A 152 -24.93 10.39 -9.82
C LEU A 152 -23.94 10.82 -10.93
N TYR A 153 -22.73 10.26 -10.98
CA TYR A 153 -21.72 10.60 -11.99
C TYR A 153 -22.20 10.34 -13.42
N ARG A 154 -23.10 9.38 -13.62
CA ARG A 154 -23.70 9.09 -14.94
C ARG A 154 -24.58 10.21 -15.49
N ARG A 155 -24.91 11.20 -14.64
CA ARG A 155 -25.76 12.35 -14.96
C ARG A 155 -24.95 13.63 -15.14
N LEU A 156 -23.64 13.57 -14.90
CA LEU A 156 -22.70 14.66 -15.11
C LEU A 156 -22.18 14.64 -16.55
N PRO A 157 -21.56 15.74 -17.04
CA PRO A 157 -20.96 15.78 -18.36
C PRO A 157 -20.00 14.62 -18.59
N GLU A 158 -19.94 14.13 -19.84
CA GLU A 158 -19.04 13.04 -20.22
C GLU A 158 -17.58 13.42 -19.91
N GLY A 159 -16.88 12.55 -19.17
CA GLY A 159 -15.48 12.77 -18.77
C GLY A 159 -15.27 13.49 -17.45
N PHE A 160 -16.33 13.78 -16.68
CA PHE A 160 -16.18 14.30 -15.33
C PHE A 160 -15.58 13.25 -14.37
N GLU A 161 -14.43 13.57 -13.76
CA GLU A 161 -13.72 12.70 -12.80
C GLU A 161 -13.44 13.39 -11.45
N GLY A 162 -13.95 14.61 -11.24
CA GLY A 162 -13.69 15.41 -10.04
C GLY A 162 -14.52 14.99 -8.81
N PRO A 163 -14.09 15.35 -7.58
CA PRO A 163 -14.88 15.06 -6.39
C PRO A 163 -16.11 15.98 -6.29
N ILE A 164 -17.25 15.40 -5.92
CA ILE A 164 -18.47 16.14 -5.58
C ILE A 164 -18.38 16.56 -4.11
N LEU A 165 -18.40 17.86 -3.85
CA LEU A 165 -18.22 18.42 -2.51
C LEU A 165 -19.55 18.57 -1.76
N ARG A 166 -20.58 19.06 -2.45
CA ARG A 166 -21.93 19.22 -1.89
C ARG A 166 -23.00 19.14 -2.95
N LEU A 167 -24.19 18.75 -2.51
CA LEU A 167 -25.44 18.83 -3.26
C LEU A 167 -26.31 19.92 -2.64
N THR A 168 -26.92 20.74 -3.48
CA THR A 168 -27.84 21.79 -3.04
C THR A 168 -29.08 21.81 -3.91
N VAL A 169 -30.27 21.71 -3.31
CA VAL A 169 -31.54 21.71 -4.08
C VAL A 169 -32.14 23.10 -4.16
N HIS A 170 -32.52 23.48 -5.38
CA HIS A 170 -33.26 24.69 -5.72
C HIS A 170 -34.47 24.27 -6.58
N ASP A 171 -35.68 24.45 -6.05
CA ASP A 171 -36.95 24.00 -6.65
C ASP A 171 -36.96 22.50 -7.03
N HIS A 172 -36.81 22.20 -8.33
CA HIS A 172 -36.82 20.85 -8.91
C HIS A 172 -35.47 20.44 -9.51
N SER A 173 -34.43 21.20 -9.19
CA SER A 173 -33.07 21.01 -9.66
C SER A 173 -32.13 20.86 -8.48
N VAL A 174 -31.08 20.08 -8.67
CA VAL A 174 -30.00 19.89 -7.70
C VAL A 174 -28.71 20.38 -8.33
N ASP A 175 -28.07 21.33 -7.66
CA ASP A 175 -26.73 21.78 -7.98
C ASP A 175 -25.72 20.84 -7.34
N VAL A 176 -24.90 20.24 -8.19
CA VAL A 176 -23.76 19.39 -7.86
C VAL A 176 -22.52 20.29 -7.86
N VAL A 177 -22.00 20.59 -6.69
CA VAL A 177 -20.87 21.50 -6.51
C VAL A 177 -19.59 20.70 -6.40
N THR A 178 -18.62 21.06 -7.22
CA THR A 178 -17.29 20.44 -7.29
C THR A 178 -16.23 21.46 -6.86
N MET A 179 -14.94 21.14 -7.03
CA MET A 179 -13.87 22.11 -6.76
C MET A 179 -13.86 23.26 -7.76
N ASP A 180 -14.13 22.96 -9.03
CA ASP A 180 -13.89 23.89 -10.15
C ASP A 180 -15.19 24.45 -10.73
N GLU A 181 -16.32 23.76 -10.52
CA GLU A 181 -17.59 24.12 -11.17
C GLU A 181 -18.84 23.73 -10.37
N VAL A 182 -19.99 24.23 -10.83
CA VAL A 182 -21.32 23.87 -10.35
C VAL A 182 -22.13 23.33 -11.51
N ILE A 183 -22.61 22.10 -11.38
CA ILE A 183 -23.38 21.40 -12.41
C ILE A 183 -24.81 21.21 -11.93
N THR A 184 -25.79 21.75 -12.65
CA THR A 184 -27.20 21.63 -12.30
C THR A 184 -27.85 20.44 -13.01
N ILE A 185 -28.46 19.53 -12.24
CA ILE A 185 -29.23 18.39 -12.76
C ILE A 185 -30.69 18.48 -12.32
N ARG A 186 -31.63 18.02 -13.17
CA ARG A 186 -33.04 17.91 -12.81
C ARG A 186 -33.27 16.65 -11.97
N SER A 187 -33.35 16.77 -10.65
CA SER A 187 -33.55 15.64 -9.74
C SER A 187 -34.35 16.04 -8.51
N ARG A 188 -34.98 15.08 -7.84
CA ARG A 188 -35.39 15.29 -6.44
C ARG A 188 -34.16 15.21 -5.55
N PHE A 189 -34.17 15.98 -4.47
CA PHE A 189 -33.02 16.07 -3.57
C PHE A 189 -32.69 14.73 -2.90
N ALA A 190 -33.71 13.98 -2.47
CA ALA A 190 -33.53 12.66 -1.88
C ALA A 190 -32.89 11.69 -2.88
N ASP A 191 -33.44 11.60 -4.10
CA ASP A 191 -32.92 10.73 -5.16
C ASP A 191 -31.45 11.07 -5.50
N ALA A 192 -31.09 12.36 -5.54
CA ALA A 192 -29.71 12.77 -5.78
C ALA A 192 -28.76 12.37 -4.64
N ILE A 193 -29.23 12.38 -3.39
CA ILE A 193 -28.45 11.89 -2.24
C ILE A 193 -28.32 10.36 -2.29
N ASP A 194 -29.38 9.64 -2.64
CA ASP A 194 -29.36 8.18 -2.75
C ASP A 194 -28.42 7.73 -3.89
N GLU A 195 -28.37 8.50 -4.98
CA GLU A 195 -27.43 8.29 -6.08
C GLU A 195 -25.96 8.56 -5.72
N MET A 196 -25.68 9.18 -4.56
CA MET A 196 -24.33 9.37 -4.03
C MET A 196 -23.76 8.12 -3.35
N GLU A 197 -24.54 7.06 -3.11
CA GLU A 197 -24.01 5.79 -2.57
C GLU A 197 -22.91 5.24 -3.51
N PRO A 198 -21.73 4.82 -2.97
CA PRO A 198 -21.38 4.60 -1.56
C PRO A 198 -20.66 5.76 -0.85
N VAL A 199 -20.59 6.96 -1.45
CA VAL A 199 -19.88 8.11 -0.87
C VAL A 199 -20.58 8.58 0.40
N LEU A 200 -19.84 8.56 1.51
CA LEU A 200 -20.33 9.04 2.80
C LEU A 200 -20.51 10.56 2.77
N GLY A 201 -21.70 11.01 3.14
CA GLY A 201 -21.98 12.42 3.35
C GLY A 201 -23.20 12.64 4.24
N TYR A 202 -23.46 13.91 4.54
CA TYR A 202 -24.39 14.31 5.59
C TYR A 202 -25.29 15.44 5.13
N CYS A 203 -26.59 15.32 5.41
CA CYS A 203 -27.51 16.44 5.29
C CYS A 203 -27.24 17.44 6.41
N THR A 204 -26.89 18.67 6.06
CA THR A 204 -26.66 19.78 7.01
C THR A 204 -27.90 20.67 7.12
N HIS A 205 -28.72 20.69 6.07
CA HIS A 205 -29.97 21.41 5.96
C HIS A 205 -30.97 20.59 5.13
N ARG A 206 -32.25 21.01 5.11
CA ARG A 206 -33.25 20.39 4.23
C ARG A 206 -32.93 20.53 2.74
N SER A 207 -32.01 21.44 2.41
CA SER A 207 -31.61 21.76 1.04
C SER A 207 -30.12 21.57 0.78
N HIS A 208 -29.36 21.05 1.75
CA HIS A 208 -27.91 20.91 1.63
C HIS A 208 -27.45 19.55 2.16
N TRP A 209 -26.62 18.90 1.36
CA TRP A 209 -25.91 17.68 1.70
C TRP A 209 -24.44 17.87 1.32
N VAL A 210 -23.53 17.43 2.19
CA VAL A 210 -22.08 17.61 2.00
C VAL A 210 -21.37 16.27 2.10
N THR A 211 -20.38 16.06 1.25
CA THR A 211 -19.52 14.87 1.31
C THR A 211 -18.62 14.95 2.54
N ARG A 212 -18.40 13.84 3.24
CA ARG A 212 -17.57 13.81 4.47
C ARG A 212 -16.16 14.34 4.21
N GLU A 213 -15.55 13.93 3.10
CA GLU A 213 -14.19 14.31 2.72
C GLU A 213 -14.05 15.79 2.32
N ALA A 214 -15.16 16.44 1.97
CA ALA A 214 -15.17 17.85 1.60
C ALA A 214 -15.20 18.77 2.83
N ILE A 215 -15.46 18.26 4.03
CA ILE A 215 -15.56 19.04 5.27
C ILE A 215 -14.15 19.40 5.76
N GLU A 216 -13.82 20.69 5.78
CA GLU A 216 -12.54 21.20 6.27
C GLU A 216 -12.62 21.54 7.78
N SER A 217 -13.64 22.30 8.18
CA SER A 217 -13.81 22.71 9.57
C SER A 217 -15.26 23.10 9.89
N VAL A 218 -15.56 23.27 11.18
CA VAL A 218 -16.85 23.75 11.68
C VAL A 218 -16.68 25.11 12.35
N GLU A 219 -17.48 26.08 11.91
CA GLU A 219 -17.44 27.45 12.39
C GLU A 219 -18.73 27.81 13.15
N ARG A 220 -18.58 28.60 14.20
CA ARG A 220 -19.70 29.06 15.03
C ARG A 220 -19.74 30.59 15.03
N THR A 221 -20.71 31.17 14.34
CA THR A 221 -20.84 32.62 14.17
C THR A 221 -22.24 33.06 14.62
N GLY A 222 -22.31 33.93 15.63
CA GLY A 222 -23.59 34.50 16.10
C GLY A 222 -24.61 33.45 16.57
N GLY A 223 -24.14 32.34 17.15
CA GLY A 223 -24.99 31.22 17.61
C GLY A 223 -25.49 30.29 16.49
N ARG A 224 -25.08 30.53 15.23
CA ARG A 224 -25.32 29.63 14.09
C ARG A 224 -24.06 28.82 13.80
N ILE A 225 -24.26 27.60 13.32
CA ILE A 225 -23.19 26.66 12.99
C ILE A 225 -23.09 26.56 11.47
N TYR A 226 -21.87 26.63 10.96
CA TYR A 226 -21.54 26.49 9.56
C TYR A 226 -20.48 25.42 9.39
N ILE A 227 -20.60 24.63 8.33
CA ILE A 227 -19.55 23.71 7.88
C ILE A 227 -18.78 24.43 6.77
N ARG A 228 -17.48 24.61 6.96
CA ARG A 228 -16.56 25.09 5.93
C ARG A 228 -16.07 23.91 5.11
N LEU A 229 -16.19 24.02 3.79
CA LEU A 229 -15.71 23.02 2.84
C LEU A 229 -14.32 23.38 2.30
N ILE A 230 -13.62 22.40 1.70
CA ILE A 230 -12.27 22.57 1.14
C ILE A 230 -12.17 23.58 -0.02
N ASN A 231 -13.29 23.90 -0.68
CA ASN A 231 -13.37 24.97 -1.69
C ASN A 231 -13.62 26.36 -1.06
N GLY A 232 -13.70 26.44 0.28
CA GLY A 232 -13.98 27.66 1.02
C GLY A 232 -15.47 27.93 1.27
N ASP A 233 -16.39 27.17 0.68
CA ASP A 233 -17.84 27.35 0.86
C ASP A 233 -18.26 27.16 2.32
N GLN A 234 -19.22 27.96 2.77
CA GLN A 234 -19.86 27.82 4.07
C GLN A 234 -21.29 27.30 3.93
N VAL A 235 -21.54 26.12 4.47
CA VAL A 235 -22.86 25.48 4.43
C VAL A 235 -23.53 25.57 5.80
N PRO A 236 -24.75 26.13 5.91
CA PRO A 236 -25.42 26.29 7.19
C PRO A 236 -25.89 24.95 7.77
N VAL A 237 -25.75 24.79 9.09
CA VAL A 237 -26.27 23.63 9.82
C VAL A 237 -27.57 24.00 10.53
N SER A 238 -28.63 23.28 10.22
CA SER A 238 -29.94 23.45 10.84
C SER A 238 -30.04 22.68 12.16
N ARG A 239 -30.86 23.21 13.10
CA ARG A 239 -31.14 22.55 14.39
C ARG A 239 -31.64 21.11 14.25
N LYS A 240 -32.40 20.82 13.19
CA LYS A 240 -32.96 19.48 12.93
C LYS A 240 -31.87 18.46 12.55
N TYR A 241 -30.83 18.90 11.85
CA TYR A 241 -29.77 18.03 11.33
C TYR A 241 -28.55 17.96 12.25
N LYS A 242 -28.41 18.94 13.16
CA LYS A 242 -27.32 19.00 14.13
C LYS A 242 -27.08 17.70 14.91
N PRO A 243 -28.10 17.01 15.49
CA PRO A 243 -27.84 15.80 16.28
C PRO A 243 -27.12 14.69 15.49
N LYS A 244 -27.51 14.49 14.22
CA LYS A 244 -26.85 13.49 13.36
C LYS A 244 -25.40 13.85 13.04
N LEU A 245 -25.08 15.14 12.96
CA LEU A 245 -23.70 15.61 12.73
C LEU A 245 -22.85 15.48 13.98
N GLU A 246 -23.43 15.69 15.17
CA GLU A 246 -22.77 15.45 16.47
C GLU A 246 -22.48 13.97 16.68
N GLU A 247 -23.44 13.08 16.41
CA GLU A 247 -23.26 11.62 16.44
C GLU A 247 -22.16 11.16 15.48
N ALA A 248 -22.02 11.83 14.33
CA ALA A 248 -20.97 11.56 13.35
C ALA A 248 -19.59 12.16 13.72
N GLY A 249 -19.49 12.90 14.82
CA GLY A 249 -18.26 13.54 15.28
C GLY A 249 -17.80 14.72 14.41
N ILE A 250 -18.74 15.40 13.73
CA ILE A 250 -18.45 16.52 12.83
C ILE A 250 -18.54 17.86 13.57
N VAL A 251 -19.55 18.05 14.42
CA VAL A 251 -19.92 19.34 15.08
C VAL A 251 -19.78 19.26 16.59
#